data_AF-A0A9P7DUZ8-F1
#
_entry.id   AF-A0A9P7DUZ8-F1
#
_cell.length_a   1.000
_cell.length_b   1.000
_cell.length_c   1.000
_cell.angle_alpha   90.00
_cell.angle_beta   90.00
_cell.angle_gamma   90.00
#
_symmetry.space_group_name_H-M   'P 1'
#
loop_
_entity.id
_entity.type
_entity.pdbx_description
1 polymer ?
#
loop_
_entity_poly.entity_id
_entity_poly.type
_entity_poly.pdbx_seq_one_letter_code
_entity_poly.pdbx_strand_id
1 'polypeptide(L)'
;MPRKKHRPYIALHHRNSKPGFHFALMLSPKQETRNTSIHDCHIYHTVNTIQSGVKFNLNGMPEWRYEHKAANGLREGMVIGRVLIAKLPAHEPLVTQAERINDILAQVPLVQNDAQWNCLVWLIEALAALRAKGG
;
A
#
# COMPACT_ATOMS: atom_id res chain seq x y z
N MET A 1 -6.58 -24.81 16.42
CA MET A 1 -6.59 -24.51 14.97
C MET A 1 -5.77 -23.24 14.69
N PRO A 2 -4.95 -23.18 13.62
CA PRO A 2 -4.20 -21.98 13.30
C PRO A 2 -5.17 -20.86 12.87
N ARG A 3 -5.27 -19.78 13.64
CA ARG A 3 -6.11 -18.61 13.29
C ARG A 3 -5.72 -18.08 11.90
N LYS A 4 -6.70 -17.92 10.99
CA LYS A 4 -6.54 -17.38 9.62
C LYS A 4 -6.41 -15.86 9.61
N LYS A 5 -5.54 -15.33 10.49
CA LYS A 5 -5.37 -13.88 10.70
C LYS A 5 -4.85 -13.18 9.44
N HIS A 6 -5.48 -12.08 9.05
CA HIS A 6 -4.98 -11.19 8.01
C HIS A 6 -3.70 -10.48 8.50
N ARG A 7 -2.87 -10.09 7.55
CA ARG A 7 -1.50 -9.65 7.79
C ARG A 7 -1.21 -8.40 6.98
N PRO A 8 -1.09 -7.24 7.64
CA PRO A 8 -0.46 -6.08 7.03
C PRO A 8 1.05 -6.26 6.98
N TYR A 9 1.64 -5.80 5.89
CA TYR A 9 3.05 -5.84 5.59
C TYR A 9 3.50 -4.48 5.09
N ILE A 10 4.74 -4.11 5.42
CA ILE A 10 5.49 -3.18 4.58
C ILE A 10 6.01 -3.98 3.39
N ALA A 11 5.65 -3.57 2.18
CA ALA A 11 6.09 -4.20 0.94
C ALA A 11 7.11 -3.30 0.23
N LEU A 12 8.24 -3.90 -0.15
CA LEU A 12 9.28 -3.26 -0.94
C LEU A 12 9.14 -3.72 -2.39
N HIS A 13 9.01 -2.77 -3.31
CA HIS A 13 8.86 -3.04 -4.73
C HIS A 13 10.05 -2.44 -5.51
N HIS A 14 10.54 -3.12 -6.54
CA HIS A 14 11.47 -2.50 -7.48
C HIS A 14 10.73 -1.51 -8.38
N ARG A 15 11.42 -0.45 -8.82
CA ARG A 15 10.85 0.58 -9.70
C ARG A 15 11.19 0.37 -11.18
N ASN A 16 11.38 -0.88 -11.59
CA ASN A 16 11.87 -1.25 -12.93
C ASN A 16 13.14 -0.45 -13.31
N SER A 17 13.04 0.39 -14.33
CA SER A 17 14.12 1.22 -14.87
C SER A 17 14.39 2.50 -14.08
N LYS A 18 13.59 2.81 -13.04
CA LYS A 18 13.82 3.98 -12.19
C LYS A 18 14.71 3.62 -11.00
N PRO A 19 15.60 4.53 -10.56
CA PRO A 19 16.44 4.31 -9.40
C PRO A 19 15.61 4.21 -8.12
N GLY A 20 16.15 3.49 -7.14
CA GLY A 20 15.58 3.32 -5.81
C GLY A 20 14.44 2.30 -5.74
N PHE A 21 13.70 2.35 -4.64
CA PHE A 21 12.63 1.41 -4.33
C PHE A 21 11.30 2.12 -4.15
N HIS A 22 10.22 1.38 -4.33
CA HIS A 22 8.87 1.83 -4.01
C HIS A 22 8.38 1.11 -2.77
N PHE A 23 7.82 1.88 -1.84
CA PHE A 23 7.30 1.39 -0.58
C PHE A 23 5.78 1.45 -0.60
N ALA A 24 5.16 0.38 -0.13
CA ALA A 24 3.72 0.26 -0.03
C ALA A 24 3.33 -0.44 1.27
N LEU A 25 2.11 -0.18 1.74
CA LEU A 25 1.46 -1.05 2.70
C LEU A 25 0.68 -2.12 1.94
N MET A 26 0.80 -3.37 2.35
CA MET A 26 0.08 -4.49 1.76
C MET A 26 -0.70 -5.25 2.83
N LEU A 27 -2.01 -5.38 2.65
CA LEU A 27 -2.85 -6.27 3.45
C LEU A 27 -3.07 -7.58 2.71
N SER A 28 -2.80 -8.69 3.37
CA SER A 28 -2.90 -10.03 2.78
C SER A 28 -3.55 -11.05 3.73
N PRO A 29 -4.30 -12.04 3.21
CA PRO A 29 -4.72 -13.19 3.98
C PRO A 29 -3.51 -14.02 4.45
N LYS A 30 -3.70 -14.80 5.51
CA LYS A 30 -2.64 -15.72 5.97
C LYS A 30 -2.18 -16.69 4.86
N GLN A 31 -3.12 -17.11 4.02
CA GLN A 31 -2.89 -18.01 2.91
C GLN A 31 -3.29 -17.25 1.64
N GLU A 32 -2.27 -16.81 0.90
CA GLU A 32 -2.45 -16.18 -0.40
C GLU A 32 -2.74 -17.24 -1.46
N THR A 33 -3.65 -16.94 -2.37
CA THR A 33 -3.95 -17.81 -3.51
C THR A 33 -2.82 -17.80 -4.54
N ARG A 34 -2.46 -18.99 -5.03
CA ARG A 34 -1.57 -19.16 -6.20
C ARG A 34 -2.27 -18.87 -7.52
N ASN A 35 -3.60 -18.78 -7.52
CA ASN A 35 -4.34 -18.41 -8.72
C ASN A 35 -4.21 -16.90 -8.97
N THR A 36 -3.36 -16.54 -9.93
CA THR A 36 -3.02 -15.15 -10.24
C THR A 36 -4.19 -14.32 -10.79
N SER A 37 -5.32 -14.93 -11.16
CA SER A 37 -6.52 -14.18 -11.54
C SER A 37 -7.29 -13.62 -10.33
N ILE A 38 -7.04 -14.15 -9.12
CA ILE A 38 -7.73 -13.74 -7.90
C ILE A 38 -6.92 -12.63 -7.20
N HIS A 39 -7.56 -11.50 -6.93
CA HIS A 39 -6.95 -10.35 -6.25
C HIS A 39 -7.36 -10.32 -4.77
N ASP A 40 -6.80 -11.23 -4.00
CA ASP A 40 -7.11 -11.44 -2.58
C ASP A 40 -6.20 -10.65 -1.62
N CYS A 41 -5.42 -9.70 -2.12
CA CYS A 41 -4.61 -8.78 -1.32
C CYS A 41 -5.01 -7.33 -1.63
N HIS A 42 -4.62 -6.40 -0.77
CA HIS A 42 -4.81 -4.97 -1.00
C HIS A 42 -3.49 -4.24 -0.86
N ILE A 43 -3.21 -3.32 -1.78
CA ILE A 43 -2.02 -2.48 -1.78
C ILE A 43 -2.45 -1.03 -1.64
N TYR A 44 -1.75 -0.33 -0.74
CA TYR A 44 -1.93 1.08 -0.43
C TYR A 44 -0.59 1.78 -0.60
N HIS A 45 -0.54 2.78 -1.46
CA HIS A 45 0.71 3.48 -1.76
C HIS A 45 0.46 4.88 -2.29
N THR A 46 1.53 5.64 -2.42
CA THR A 46 1.52 6.90 -3.15
C THR A 46 2.43 6.85 -4.35
N VAL A 47 1.96 7.38 -5.47
CA VAL A 47 2.69 7.39 -6.74
C VAL A 47 2.64 8.77 -7.36
N ASN A 48 3.64 9.09 -8.18
CA ASN A 48 3.71 10.32 -8.98
C ASN A 48 4.12 9.97 -10.42
N THR A 49 3.58 8.88 -10.95
CA THR A 49 3.87 8.42 -12.32
C THR A 49 2.95 9.09 -13.33
N ILE A 50 3.45 9.28 -14.56
CA ILE A 50 2.65 9.79 -15.69
C ILE A 50 1.60 8.73 -16.04
N GLN A 51 0.32 9.11 -15.93
CA GLN A 51 -0.82 8.32 -16.36
C GLN A 51 -1.89 9.28 -16.94
N SER A 52 -2.85 8.74 -17.69
CA SER A 52 -3.95 9.54 -18.25
C SER A 52 -4.75 10.22 -17.13
N GLY A 53 -5.09 11.49 -17.31
CA GLY A 53 -5.90 12.26 -16.36
C GLY A 53 -5.18 12.72 -15.08
N VAL A 54 -3.87 12.52 -14.97
CA VAL A 54 -3.10 12.97 -13.79
C VAL A 54 -2.81 14.47 -13.88
N LYS A 55 -2.93 15.15 -12.74
CA LYS A 55 -2.52 16.56 -12.58
C LYS A 55 -1.01 16.68 -12.56
N PHE A 56 -0.50 17.75 -13.15
CA PHE A 56 0.92 18.08 -13.15
C PHE A 56 1.13 19.32 -12.30
N ASN A 57 2.23 19.35 -11.56
CA ASN A 57 2.66 20.53 -10.84
C ASN A 57 3.30 21.56 -11.79
N LEU A 58 3.65 22.73 -11.24
CA LEU A 58 4.26 23.83 -12.00
C LEU A 58 5.60 23.48 -12.67
N ASN A 59 6.25 22.41 -12.22
CA ASN A 59 7.51 21.91 -12.78
C ASN A 59 7.30 20.84 -13.86
N GLY A 60 6.04 20.59 -14.29
CA GLY A 60 5.72 19.58 -15.29
C GLY A 60 5.87 18.14 -14.79
N MET A 61 5.91 17.93 -13.48
CA MET A 61 5.96 16.61 -12.85
C MET A 61 4.57 16.18 -12.40
N PRO A 62 4.20 14.89 -12.50
CA PRO A 62 2.92 14.41 -11.98
C PRO A 62 2.81 14.66 -10.48
N GLU A 63 1.65 15.12 -10.01
CA GLU A 63 1.38 15.25 -8.59
C GLU A 63 1.36 13.87 -7.90
N TRP A 64 1.77 13.86 -6.63
CA TRP A 64 1.63 12.68 -5.79
C TRP A 64 0.15 12.38 -5.56
N ARG A 65 -0.22 11.12 -5.73
CA ARG A 65 -1.58 10.62 -5.49
C ARG A 65 -1.53 9.36 -4.65
N TYR A 66 -2.51 9.22 -3.78
CA TYR A 66 -2.78 7.98 -3.08
C TYR A 66 -3.57 7.04 -4.00
N GLU A 67 -3.18 5.77 -4.01
CA GLU A 67 -3.94 4.73 -4.69
C GLU A 67 -4.13 3.53 -3.75
N HIS A 68 -5.34 2.97 -3.81
CA HIS A 68 -5.69 1.69 -3.23
C HIS A 68 -6.12 0.76 -4.35
N LYS A 69 -5.58 -0.46 -4.40
CA LYS A 69 -5.98 -1.47 -5.37
C LYS A 69 -6.03 -2.85 -4.75
N ALA A 70 -6.97 -3.66 -5.23
CA ALA A 70 -6.90 -5.11 -5.05
C ALA A 70 -5.76 -5.66 -5.92
N ALA A 71 -4.99 -6.59 -5.36
CA ALA A 71 -3.84 -7.20 -6.01
C ALA A 71 -3.82 -8.71 -5.72
N ASN A 72 -3.15 -9.48 -6.57
CA ASN A 72 -2.77 -10.84 -6.20
C ASN A 72 -1.39 -10.78 -5.54
N GLY A 73 -1.27 -11.33 -4.34
CA GLY A 73 -0.01 -11.27 -3.59
C GLY A 73 1.16 -11.96 -4.29
N LEU A 74 0.92 -12.92 -5.18
CA LEU A 74 1.99 -13.66 -5.85
C LEU A 74 2.23 -13.21 -7.30
N ARG A 75 1.32 -12.43 -7.90
CA ARG A 75 1.38 -11.98 -9.30
C ARG A 75 2.22 -10.73 -9.50
N GLU A 76 2.60 -10.02 -8.44
CA GLU A 76 3.41 -8.82 -8.62
C GLU A 76 4.88 -9.20 -8.70
N GLY A 77 5.36 -9.37 -9.94
CA GLY A 77 6.78 -9.50 -10.29
C GLY A 77 7.62 -8.25 -9.95
N MET A 78 7.11 -7.39 -9.06
CA MET A 78 7.71 -6.16 -8.58
C MET A 78 8.12 -6.25 -7.11
N VAL A 79 7.53 -7.16 -6.32
CA VAL A 79 7.79 -7.26 -4.87
C VAL A 79 9.14 -7.94 -4.64
N ILE A 80 10.06 -7.20 -4.02
CA ILE A 80 11.38 -7.70 -3.60
C ILE A 80 11.27 -8.39 -2.24
N GLY A 81 10.49 -7.82 -1.33
CA GLY A 81 10.40 -8.31 0.04
C GLY A 81 9.22 -7.73 0.81
N ARG A 82 8.89 -8.40 1.92
CA ARG A 82 7.81 -7.99 2.83
C ARG A 82 8.26 -8.11 4.28
N VAL A 83 7.90 -7.12 5.08
CA VAL A 83 8.09 -7.13 6.53
C VAL A 83 6.72 -7.17 7.18
N LEU A 84 6.43 -8.23 7.93
CA LEU A 84 5.16 -8.38 8.67
C LEU A 84 5.13 -7.36 9.81
N ILE A 85 4.11 -6.50 9.83
CA ILE A 85 3.99 -5.47 10.89
C ILE A 85 2.98 -5.85 11.97
N ALA A 86 1.90 -6.57 11.63
CA ALA A 86 0.89 -6.98 12.59
C ALA A 86 0.14 -8.25 12.16
N LYS A 87 -0.71 -8.79 13.05
CA LYS A 87 -1.62 -9.91 12.77
C LYS A 87 -3.03 -9.53 13.21
N LEU A 88 -3.87 -9.15 12.26
CA LEU A 88 -5.23 -8.67 12.52
C LEU A 88 -6.17 -9.81 12.94
N PRO A 89 -7.27 -9.50 13.64
CA PRO A 89 -8.26 -10.51 14.02
C PRO A 89 -8.81 -11.26 12.80
N ALA A 90 -9.07 -12.56 12.97
CA ALA A 90 -9.56 -13.42 11.89
C ALA A 90 -11.10 -13.52 11.84
N HIS A 91 -11.81 -12.83 12.74
CA HIS A 91 -13.27 -12.85 12.80
C HIS A 91 -13.90 -11.84 11.84
N GLU A 92 -13.15 -10.82 11.42
CA GLU A 92 -13.60 -9.86 10.41
C GLU A 92 -13.13 -10.29 9.01
N PRO A 93 -13.96 -10.14 7.97
CA PRO A 93 -13.55 -10.37 6.59
C PRO A 93 -12.40 -9.46 6.17
N LEU A 94 -11.56 -9.96 5.25
CA LEU A 94 -10.45 -9.19 4.67
C LEU A 94 -10.92 -7.85 4.08
N VAL A 95 -12.04 -7.86 3.36
CA VAL A 95 -12.59 -6.67 2.69
C VAL A 95 -12.94 -5.57 3.71
N THR A 96 -13.56 -5.93 4.83
CA THR A 96 -13.90 -4.98 5.90
C THR A 96 -12.65 -4.38 6.55
N GLN A 97 -11.61 -5.20 6.77
CA GLN A 97 -10.31 -4.69 7.22
C GLN A 97 -9.70 -3.75 6.18
N ALA A 98 -9.83 -4.08 4.90
CA ALA A 98 -9.25 -3.31 3.81
C ALA A 98 -9.92 -1.95 3.64
N GLU A 99 -11.24 -1.89 3.75
CA GLU A 99 -12.06 -0.65 3.73
C GLU A 99 -11.68 0.25 4.90
N ARG A 100 -11.63 -0.29 6.13
CA ARG A 100 -11.25 0.48 7.32
C ARG A 100 -9.83 1.05 7.20
N ILE A 101 -8.87 0.24 6.73
CA ILE A 101 -7.51 0.73 6.47
C ILE A 101 -7.55 1.83 5.41
N ASN A 102 -8.28 1.64 4.31
CA ASN A 102 -8.40 2.64 3.26
C ASN A 102 -8.95 3.97 3.79
N ASP A 103 -10.00 3.94 4.60
CA ASP A 103 -10.63 5.14 5.17
C ASP A 103 -9.66 5.93 6.05
N ILE A 104 -8.77 5.23 6.77
CA ILE A 104 -7.71 5.85 7.57
C ILE A 104 -6.65 6.46 6.66
N LEU A 105 -6.16 5.68 5.69
CA LEU A 105 -5.03 6.06 4.84
C LEU A 105 -5.36 7.14 3.82
N ALA A 106 -6.61 7.20 3.33
CA ALA A 106 -7.09 8.25 2.43
C ALA A 106 -7.06 9.65 3.08
N GLN A 107 -6.97 9.73 4.40
CA GLN A 107 -6.87 10.99 5.15
C GLN A 107 -5.42 11.40 5.44
N VAL A 108 -4.44 10.56 5.11
CA VAL A 108 -3.02 10.89 5.29
C VAL A 108 -2.64 11.97 4.27
N PRO A 109 -2.12 13.14 4.71
CA PRO A 109 -1.82 14.23 3.80
C PRO A 109 -0.84 13.84 2.69
N LEU A 110 -1.08 14.35 1.48
CA LEU A 110 -0.15 14.27 0.36
C LEU A 110 0.55 15.62 0.22
N VAL A 111 1.85 15.67 0.49
CA VAL A 111 2.63 16.89 0.35
C VAL A 111 3.13 17.00 -1.10
N GLN A 112 2.66 18.04 -1.79
CA GLN A 112 3.09 18.34 -3.14
C GLN A 112 4.29 19.29 -3.12
N ASN A 113 5.11 19.25 -4.17
CA ASN A 113 6.23 20.18 -4.38
C ASN A 113 7.29 20.19 -3.28
N ASP A 114 7.41 19.10 -2.52
CA ASP A 114 8.48 18.88 -1.54
C ASP A 114 9.39 17.75 -2.03
N ALA A 115 10.68 18.05 -2.19
CA ALA A 115 11.69 17.10 -2.65
C ALA A 115 12.06 16.04 -1.60
N GLN A 116 11.81 16.30 -0.31
CA GLN A 116 12.01 15.34 0.76
C GLN A 116 10.82 14.39 0.89
N TRP A 117 9.64 14.79 0.41
CA TRP A 117 8.44 13.98 0.50
C TRP A 117 8.38 12.92 -0.61
N ASN A 118 8.12 11.67 -0.21
CA ASN A 118 8.05 10.53 -1.12
C ASN A 118 7.22 9.38 -0.52
N CYS A 119 7.13 8.25 -1.23
CA CYS A 119 6.35 7.10 -0.79
C CYS A 119 6.78 6.50 0.55
N LEU A 120 8.07 6.63 0.94
CA LEU A 120 8.54 6.17 2.25
C LEU A 120 8.09 7.10 3.36
N VAL A 121 8.19 8.42 3.16
CA VAL A 121 7.68 9.42 4.11
C VAL A 121 6.18 9.23 4.33
N TRP A 122 5.41 9.12 3.25
CA TRP A 122 3.99 8.81 3.33
C TRP A 122 3.71 7.51 4.08
N LEU A 123 4.49 6.45 3.84
CA LEU A 123 4.30 5.16 4.53
C LEU A 123 4.53 5.30 6.05
N ILE A 124 5.52 6.07 6.48
CA ILE A 124 5.78 6.33 7.90
C ILE A 124 4.57 7.06 8.53
N GLU A 125 4.06 8.10 7.86
CA GLU A 125 2.88 8.84 8.31
C GLU A 125 1.61 7.96 8.33
N ALA A 126 1.44 7.12 7.31
CA ALA A 126 0.37 6.13 7.21
C ALA A 126 0.39 5.13 8.38
N LEU A 127 1.57 4.61 8.73
CA LEU A 127 1.73 3.72 9.88
C LEU A 127 1.42 4.44 11.20
N ALA A 128 1.80 5.72 11.33
CA ALA A 128 1.45 6.53 12.49
C ALA A 128 -0.08 6.75 12.59
N ALA A 129 -0.74 7.04 11.47
CA ALA A 129 -2.20 7.20 11.42
C ALA A 129 -2.95 5.90 11.77
N LEU A 130 -2.48 4.76 11.26
CA LEU A 130 -3.03 3.44 11.62
C LEU A 130 -2.84 3.14 13.10
N ARG A 131 -1.68 3.43 13.67
CA ARG A 131 -1.44 3.25 15.11
C ARG A 131 -2.36 4.11 15.96
N ALA A 132 -2.59 5.37 15.56
CA ALA A 132 -3.43 6.30 16.30
C ALA A 132 -4.92 5.90 16.30
N LYS A 133 -5.41 5.30 15.20
CA LYS A 133 -6.83 4.96 15.03
C LYS A 133 -7.16 3.48 15.25
N GLY A 134 -6.19 2.58 15.12
CA GLY A 134 -6.43 1.15 14.90
C GLY A 134 -5.93 0.19 15.99
N GLY A 135 -4.99 0.60 16.87
CA GLY A 135 -4.47 -0.25 17.95
C GLY A 135 -3.59 -1.41 17.49
#